data_AF-A0A8T6SE88-F1
#
_entry.id   AF-A0A8T6SE88-F1
#
_cell.length_a   1.000
_cell.length_b   1.000
_cell.length_c   1.000
_cell.angle_alpha   90.00
_cell.angle_beta   90.00
_cell.angle_gamma   90.00
#
_symmetry.space_group_name_H-M   'P 1'
#
loop_
_entity.id
_entity.type
_entity.pdbx_description
1 polymer ?
#
loop_
_entity_poly.entity_id
_entity_poly.type
_entity_poly.pdbx_seq_one_letter_code
_entity_poly.pdbx_strand_id
1 'polypeptide(L)'
;MKSLTEYLKFNTKRRRAFVNITPDVARLVKKSKVKEGLCLVNAMHITASVFINDNESGLHNDYEKWLEWLAPHEPTEQYDHNKTGEDNADAHLKRQVMGREVVVAITDGDLDFGPWEQIF
;
A
#
# COMPACT_ATOMS: atom_id res chain seq x y z
N MET A 1 -26.01 -10.00 -5.26
CA MET A 1 -24.57 -9.79 -5.01
C MET A 1 -24.42 -8.54 -4.17
N LYS A 2 -23.72 -8.59 -3.02
CA LYS A 2 -23.43 -7.39 -2.21
C LYS A 2 -22.09 -6.80 -2.66
N SER A 3 -21.99 -5.48 -2.68
CA SER A 3 -20.73 -4.76 -2.93
C SER A 3 -20.66 -3.52 -2.05
N LEU A 4 -19.44 -3.08 -1.76
CA LEU A 4 -19.15 -1.83 -1.09
C LEU A 4 -17.92 -1.21 -1.77
N THR A 5 -17.98 0.10 -2.04
CA THR A 5 -16.85 0.87 -2.55
C THR A 5 -16.63 2.05 -1.63
N GLU A 6 -15.39 2.26 -1.21
CA GLU A 6 -14.99 3.35 -0.31
C GLU A 6 -13.61 3.86 -0.72
N TYR A 7 -13.32 5.12 -0.41
CA TYR A 7 -12.07 5.77 -0.76
C TYR A 7 -11.39 6.29 0.51
N LEU A 8 -10.25 5.70 0.86
CA LEU A 8 -9.39 6.20 1.93
C LEU A 8 -8.47 7.28 1.33
N LYS A 9 -8.40 8.45 1.99
CA LYS A 9 -7.61 9.60 1.56
C LYS A 9 -6.48 9.85 2.54
N PHE A 10 -5.27 10.06 2.02
CA PHE A 10 -4.08 10.27 2.82
C PHE A 10 -3.36 11.55 2.42
N ASN A 11 -2.78 12.22 3.40
CA ASN A 11 -1.82 13.29 3.21
C ASN A 11 -0.69 13.07 4.22
N THR A 12 0.39 12.45 3.77
CA THR A 12 1.51 12.07 4.64
C THR A 12 2.42 13.26 4.92
N LYS A 13 2.99 13.33 6.13
CA LYS A 13 3.89 14.43 6.52
C LYS A 13 5.29 14.32 5.90
N ARG A 14 5.64 13.14 5.37
CA ARG A 14 6.93 12.81 4.77
C ARG A 14 6.69 12.26 3.35
N ARG A 15 7.71 12.39 2.51
CA ARG A 15 7.72 11.86 1.13
C ARG A 15 7.43 10.36 1.07
N ARG A 16 7.98 9.58 2.01
CA ARG A 16 7.71 8.15 2.20
C ARG A 16 7.19 7.90 3.61
N ALA A 17 6.17 7.06 3.71
CA ALA A 17 5.60 6.60 4.98
C ALA A 17 4.88 5.26 4.76
N PHE A 18 4.96 4.37 5.75
CA PHE A 18 4.15 3.16 5.82
C PHE A 18 2.99 3.43 6.78
N VAL A 19 1.75 3.31 6.31
CA VAL A 19 0.54 3.61 7.09
C VAL A 19 -0.25 2.32 7.21
N ASN A 20 -0.37 1.75 8.40
CA ASN A 20 -1.20 0.55 8.57
C ASN A 20 -2.68 0.93 8.44
N ILE A 21 -3.34 0.41 7.39
CA ILE A 21 -4.74 0.66 7.07
C ILE A 21 -5.64 -0.55 7.38
N THR A 22 -5.10 -1.62 7.95
CA THR A 22 -5.85 -2.82 8.34
C THR A 22 -7.11 -2.51 9.16
N PRO A 23 -7.06 -1.62 10.19
CA PRO A 23 -8.26 -1.30 10.98
C PRO A 23 -9.36 -0.63 10.15
N ASP A 24 -8.98 0.19 9.17
CA ASP A 24 -9.93 0.85 8.28
C ASP A 24 -10.58 -0.17 7.34
N VAL A 25 -9.80 -1.04 6.71
CA VAL A 25 -10.31 -2.08 5.81
C VAL A 25 -11.20 -3.07 6.56
N ALA A 26 -10.80 -3.53 7.75
CA ALA A 26 -11.60 -4.44 8.57
C ALA A 26 -12.97 -3.83 8.93
N ARG A 27 -13.00 -2.54 9.31
CA ARG A 27 -14.25 -1.80 9.56
C ARG A 27 -15.13 -1.73 8.31
N LEU A 28 -14.54 -1.56 7.13
CA LEU A 28 -15.28 -1.53 5.87
C LEU A 28 -15.83 -2.91 5.47
N VAL A 29 -15.07 -3.98 5.70
CA VAL A 29 -15.57 -5.36 5.52
C VAL A 29 -16.79 -5.61 6.41
N LYS A 30 -16.72 -5.22 7.70
CA LYS A 30 -17.89 -5.29 8.60
C LYS A 30 -19.07 -4.45 8.11
N LYS A 31 -18.83 -3.21 7.66
CA LYS A 31 -19.86 -2.32 7.10
C LYS A 31 -20.54 -2.92 5.87
N SER A 32 -19.80 -3.65 5.03
CA SER A 32 -20.30 -4.22 3.77
C SER A 32 -21.38 -5.30 3.98
N LYS A 33 -21.38 -5.97 5.14
CA LYS A 33 -22.22 -7.15 5.44
C LYS A 33 -22.03 -8.30 4.43
N VAL A 34 -20.91 -8.33 3.69
CA VAL A 34 -20.46 -9.50 2.92
C VAL A 34 -20.05 -10.57 3.92
N LYS A 35 -20.39 -11.84 3.63
CA LYS A 35 -20.02 -12.99 4.47
C LYS A 35 -18.88 -13.78 3.85
N GLU A 36 -19.08 -14.18 2.60
CA GLU A 36 -18.06 -14.81 1.77
C GLU A 36 -17.78 -13.92 0.54
N GLY A 37 -16.52 -13.65 0.22
CA GLY A 37 -16.18 -12.84 -0.94
C GLY A 37 -14.71 -12.43 -1.05
N LEU A 38 -14.48 -11.37 -1.84
CA LEU A 38 -13.16 -10.80 -2.07
C LEU A 38 -13.15 -9.30 -1.70
N CYS A 39 -12.08 -8.85 -1.09
CA CYS A 39 -11.77 -7.46 -0.80
C CYS A 39 -10.56 -7.03 -1.63
N LEU A 40 -10.78 -6.20 -2.65
CA LEU A 40 -9.71 -5.53 -3.39
C LEU A 40 -9.38 -4.22 -2.70
N VAL A 41 -8.10 -3.99 -2.40
CA VAL A 41 -7.59 -2.71 -1.87
C VAL A 41 -6.41 -2.29 -2.75
N ASN A 42 -6.46 -1.10 -3.33
CA ASN A 42 -5.42 -0.63 -4.25
C ASN A 42 -5.09 0.86 -4.08
N ALA A 43 -3.84 1.19 -4.34
CA ALA A 43 -3.45 2.57 -4.56
C ALA A 43 -4.04 3.07 -5.89
N MET A 44 -4.68 4.24 -5.86
CA MET A 44 -5.15 4.90 -7.09
C MET A 44 -4.07 5.79 -7.71
N HIS A 45 -3.06 6.16 -6.93
CA HIS A 45 -1.93 6.96 -7.38
C HIS A 45 -0.79 6.05 -7.83
N ILE A 46 -0.13 6.46 -8.91
CA ILE A 46 0.95 5.74 -9.56
C ILE A 46 2.32 5.90 -8.86
N THR A 47 2.35 6.39 -7.64
CA THR A 47 3.56 6.60 -6.83
C THR A 47 3.39 6.10 -5.39
N ALA A 48 2.36 5.28 -5.18
CA ALA A 48 2.05 4.65 -3.90
C ALA A 48 1.66 3.19 -4.11
N SER A 49 1.68 2.43 -3.02
CA SER A 49 1.40 1.00 -3.00
C SER A 49 0.34 0.68 -1.98
N VAL A 50 -0.36 -0.44 -2.21
CA VAL A 50 -1.05 -1.18 -1.16
C VAL A 50 -0.45 -2.57 -1.13
N PHE A 51 0.01 -3.01 0.03
CA PHE A 51 0.70 -4.29 0.20
C PHE A 51 0.41 -4.90 1.58
N ILE A 52 0.75 -6.17 1.77
CA ILE A 52 0.62 -6.85 3.07
C ILE A 52 2.00 -7.24 3.59
N ASN A 53 2.26 -6.90 4.85
CA ASN A 53 3.39 -7.42 5.61
C ASN A 53 3.18 -7.29 7.12
N ASP A 54 4.22 -7.56 7.92
CA ASP A 54 4.20 -7.39 9.36
C ASP A 54 4.30 -5.90 9.76
N ASN A 55 3.66 -5.54 10.88
CA ASN A 55 3.67 -4.18 11.42
C ASN A 55 4.73 -4.02 12.51
N GLU A 56 5.98 -4.11 12.08
CA GLU A 56 7.16 -4.04 12.93
C GLU A 56 8.06 -2.88 12.48
N SER A 57 8.48 -2.05 13.43
CA SER A 57 9.23 -0.81 13.18
C SER A 57 10.61 -1.00 12.54
N GLY A 58 11.33 -2.07 12.92
CA GLY A 58 12.59 -2.47 12.32
C GLY A 58 12.40 -2.87 10.86
N LEU A 59 11.38 -3.68 10.57
CA LEU A 59 11.05 -4.09 9.22
C LEU A 59 10.65 -2.92 8.32
N HIS A 60 9.92 -1.93 8.85
CA HIS A 60 9.65 -0.69 8.12
C HIS A 60 10.95 0.06 7.74
N ASN A 61 11.94 0.08 8.64
CA ASN A 61 13.24 0.68 8.38
C ASN A 61 14.08 -0.15 7.39
N ASP A 62 13.93 -1.47 7.40
CA ASP A 62 14.55 -2.35 6.41
C ASP A 62 13.95 -2.12 5.02
N TYR A 63 12.63 -1.94 4.90
CA TYR A 63 12.00 -1.52 3.65
C TYR A 63 12.52 -0.18 3.14
N GLU A 64 12.64 0.83 4.01
CA GLU A 64 13.16 2.14 3.62
C GLU A 64 14.57 2.02 3.02
N LYS A 65 15.47 1.28 3.67
CA LYS A 65 16.84 1.04 3.17
C LYS A 65 16.85 0.23 1.88
N TRP A 66 16.08 -0.85 1.82
CA TRP A 66 16.05 -1.76 0.69
C TRP A 66 15.48 -1.09 -0.56
N LEU A 67 14.41 -0.31 -0.42
CA LEU A 67 13.81 0.42 -1.53
C LEU A 67 14.70 1.56 -2.02
N GLU A 68 15.42 2.26 -1.13
CA GLU A 68 16.43 3.24 -1.56
C GLU A 68 17.63 2.56 -2.23
N TRP A 69 17.99 1.34 -1.85
CA TRP A 69 19.03 0.58 -2.56
C TRP A 69 18.59 0.13 -3.95
N LEU A 70 17.35 -0.35 -4.10
CA LEU A 70 16.81 -0.82 -5.38
C LEU A 70 16.46 0.30 -6.36
N ALA A 71 15.88 1.38 -5.86
CA ALA A 71 15.36 2.50 -6.64
C ALA A 71 15.64 3.81 -5.88
N PRO A 72 16.90 4.28 -5.81
CA PRO A 72 17.28 5.43 -4.99
C PRO A 72 16.55 6.70 -5.43
N HIS A 73 16.26 7.60 -4.50
CA HIS A 73 15.73 8.93 -4.87
C HIS A 73 16.79 9.79 -5.56
N GLU A 74 17.98 9.86 -4.96
CA GLU A 74 19.10 10.68 -5.42
C GLU A 74 20.20 9.84 -6.09
N PRO A 75 20.95 10.39 -7.05
CA PRO A 75 20.78 11.70 -7.69
C PRO A 75 19.55 11.73 -8.62
N THR A 76 18.64 12.71 -8.48
CA THR A 76 17.34 12.71 -9.21
C THR A 76 17.48 12.75 -10.75
N GLU A 77 18.60 13.25 -11.26
CA GLU A 77 18.91 13.44 -12.69
C GLU A 77 19.22 12.12 -13.39
N GLN A 78 19.43 11.04 -12.62
CA GLN A 78 19.62 9.70 -13.18
C GLN A 78 18.38 9.18 -13.92
N TYR A 79 17.20 9.77 -13.65
CA TYR A 79 15.94 9.33 -14.24
C TYR A 79 15.44 10.28 -15.32
N ASP A 80 15.24 9.74 -16.52
CA ASP A 80 14.68 10.50 -17.64
C ASP A 80 13.29 11.08 -17.35
N HIS A 81 12.50 10.40 -16.53
CA HIS A 81 11.17 10.88 -16.10
C HIS A 81 11.24 12.24 -15.40
N ASN A 82 12.32 12.52 -14.67
CA ASN A 82 12.50 13.76 -13.93
C ASN A 82 12.92 14.93 -14.85
N LYS A 83 13.26 14.69 -16.12
CA LYS A 83 13.66 15.75 -17.08
C LYS A 83 12.55 16.78 -17.35
N THR A 84 11.30 16.48 -17.01
CA THR A 84 10.17 17.41 -17.13
C THR A 84 9.98 18.31 -15.91
N GLY A 85 10.88 18.26 -14.92
CA GLY A 85 10.84 19.10 -13.71
C GLY A 85 10.25 18.42 -12.47
N GLU A 86 9.86 17.15 -12.59
CA GLU A 86 9.45 16.31 -11.46
C GLU A 86 10.66 15.67 -10.79
N ASP A 87 10.50 15.14 -9.58
CA ASP A 87 11.56 14.46 -8.81
C ASP A 87 11.18 13.02 -8.39
N ASN A 88 10.07 12.49 -8.89
CA ASN A 88 9.35 11.35 -8.32
C ASN A 88 9.47 10.04 -9.10
N ALA A 89 10.38 9.97 -10.07
CA ALA A 89 10.69 8.73 -10.80
C ALA A 89 10.92 7.54 -9.85
N ASP A 90 11.64 7.77 -8.75
CA ASP A 90 11.93 6.75 -7.74
C ASP A 90 10.66 6.16 -7.13
N ALA A 91 9.62 6.97 -6.90
CA ALA A 91 8.37 6.53 -6.31
C ALA A 91 7.57 5.64 -7.27
N HIS A 92 7.64 5.91 -8.58
CA HIS A 92 7.08 5.02 -9.61
C HIS A 92 7.76 3.65 -9.63
N LEU A 93 9.08 3.61 -9.40
CA LEU A 93 9.86 2.37 -9.37
C LEU A 93 9.62 1.59 -8.07
N LYS A 94 9.68 2.26 -6.92
CA LYS A 94 9.40 1.63 -5.60
C LYS A 94 8.01 1.02 -5.55
N ARG A 95 6.99 1.71 -6.07
CA ARG A 95 5.62 1.16 -6.09
C ARG A 95 5.49 -0.06 -7.01
N GLN A 96 6.34 -0.17 -8.04
CA GLN A 96 6.36 -1.33 -8.92
C GLN A 96 6.93 -2.58 -8.21
N VAL A 97 7.87 -2.37 -7.28
CA VAL A 97 8.42 -3.43 -6.42
C VAL A 97 7.40 -3.86 -5.36
N MET A 98 6.78 -2.90 -4.67
CA MET A 98 5.86 -3.18 -3.55
C MET A 98 4.47 -3.66 -4.01
N GLY A 99 4.08 -3.35 -5.24
CA GLY A 99 2.77 -3.71 -5.80
C GLY A 99 1.73 -2.60 -5.67
N ARG A 100 0.71 -2.64 -6.53
CA ARG A 100 -0.37 -1.64 -6.56
C ARG A 100 -1.53 -2.01 -5.63
N GLU A 101 -1.78 -3.30 -5.44
CA GLU A 101 -2.99 -3.81 -4.83
C GLU A 101 -2.79 -5.12 -4.09
N VAL A 102 -3.72 -5.40 -3.19
CA VAL A 102 -3.94 -6.72 -2.60
C VAL A 102 -5.37 -7.17 -2.83
N VAL A 103 -5.56 -8.48 -2.91
CA VAL A 103 -6.88 -9.11 -2.90
C VAL A 103 -6.91 -10.05 -1.71
N VAL A 104 -7.83 -9.80 -0.78
CA VAL A 104 -7.99 -10.56 0.46
C VAL A 104 -9.31 -11.31 0.44
N ALA A 105 -9.33 -12.55 0.91
CA ALA A 105 -10.57 -13.29 1.10
C ALA A 105 -11.38 -12.69 2.27
N ILE A 106 -12.70 -12.69 2.11
CA ILE A 106 -13.63 -12.42 3.20
C ILE A 106 -14.28 -13.75 3.55
N THR A 107 -14.15 -14.17 4.81
CA THR A 107 -14.76 -15.40 5.34
C THR A 107 -15.47 -15.09 6.65
N ASP A 108 -16.71 -15.55 6.80
CA ASP A 108 -17.60 -15.25 7.92
C ASP A 108 -17.84 -13.75 8.19
N GLY A 109 -17.52 -12.89 7.22
CA GLY A 109 -17.59 -11.44 7.29
C GLY A 109 -16.42 -10.79 8.02
N ASP A 110 -15.26 -11.43 8.02
CA ASP A 110 -13.96 -10.93 8.46
C ASP A 110 -12.94 -10.99 7.33
N LEU A 111 -11.86 -10.20 7.45
CA LEU A 111 -10.67 -10.40 6.61
C LEU A 111 -10.03 -11.73 7.03
N ASP A 112 -9.84 -12.65 6.08
CA ASP A 112 -9.24 -13.95 6.33
C ASP A 112 -7.71 -13.83 6.25
N PHE A 113 -7.09 -13.59 7.40
CA PHE A 113 -5.67 -13.32 7.53
C PHE A 113 -4.94 -14.37 8.37
N GLY A 114 -3.68 -14.58 8.01
CA GLY A 114 -2.68 -15.14 8.92
C GLY A 114 -2.39 -14.20 10.11
N PRO A 115 -1.73 -14.72 11.16
CA PRO A 115 -1.60 -14.02 12.44
C PRO A 115 -0.82 -12.71 12.40
N TRP A 116 -0.01 -12.48 11.35
CA TRP A 116 0.90 -11.34 11.23
C TRP A 116 0.63 -10.47 10.00
N GLU A 117 -0.43 -10.75 9.24
CA GLU A 117 -0.73 -9.99 8.04
C GLU A 117 -1.38 -8.66 8.40
N GLN A 118 -0.79 -7.56 7.92
CA GLN A 118 -1.34 -6.21 8.01
C GLN A 118 -1.28 -5.54 6.64
N ILE A 119 -2.37 -4.85 6.25
CA ILE A 119 -2.45 -4.05 5.03
C ILE A 119 -1.85 -2.66 5.30
N PHE A 120 -0.96 -2.25 4.41
CA PHE A 120 -0.38 -0.91 4.33
C PHE A 120 -0.76 -0.24 3.01
#